data_AF-A0ABD1PUI4-F1
#
_entry.id   AF-A0ABD1PUI4-F1
#
_cell.length_a   1.000
_cell.length_b   1.000
_cell.length_c   1.000
_cell.angle_alpha   90.00
_cell.angle_beta   90.00
_cell.angle_gamma   90.00
#
_symmetry.space_group_name_H-M   'P 1'
#
loop_
_entity.id
_entity.type
_entity.pdbx_description
1 polymer ?
#
loop_
_entity_poly.entity_id
_entity_poly.type
_entity_poly.pdbx_seq_one_letter_code
_entity_poly.pdbx_strand_id
1 'polypeptide(L)'
;MAKNSIVIYLLSLAILSTFFSPSLDLLSVKARNAVTTLDITSSSNEEESDAARHKFRMFNEEIKDDDEDLNYDLLAFSSNIDRKSDTQIIHLRGQNNRNKSNILSMGSEGINTPRKLRFLCLHGFRTSAEIFKKQVTGKWPESVLESLDLVFVDAPFPCQGKSDVEGIFDPPYYEWFQFNKEFNEYENFDECLAYIENCMIEQGPFDGLLGFSQGMALTKAPTKINSLIIIGGAKLKNPLLAEKAYSLPIQCPSVHFLGETDFLKPYGTQLLESFVEPLVIHHPKGHTIPRFDENGLKNMLSFLQRMQEQVTGVEKL
;
A
#
# COMPACT_ATOMS: atom_id res chain seq x y z
N MET A 1 49.12 -9.98 0.26
CA MET A 1 49.13 -9.34 1.60
C MET A 1 48.34 -8.01 1.63
N ALA A 2 47.21 -7.89 0.93
CA ALA A 2 46.37 -6.68 0.94
C ALA A 2 44.94 -6.92 1.48
N LYS A 3 44.59 -8.16 1.86
CA LYS A 3 43.26 -8.51 2.39
C LYS A 3 43.13 -8.37 3.91
N ASN A 4 44.23 -8.23 4.65
CA ASN A 4 44.21 -8.12 6.11
C ASN A 4 44.10 -6.67 6.63
N SER A 5 44.39 -5.66 5.80
CA SER A 5 44.37 -4.26 6.23
C SER A 5 42.96 -3.67 6.33
N ILE A 6 42.01 -4.14 5.51
CA ILE A 6 40.60 -3.70 5.57
C ILE A 6 39.89 -4.24 6.82
N VAL A 7 40.19 -5.49 7.20
CA VAL A 7 39.60 -6.11 8.39
C VAL A 7 40.06 -5.38 9.65
N ILE A 8 41.34 -5.01 9.73
CA ILE A 8 41.89 -4.23 10.86
C ILE A 8 41.32 -2.81 10.89
N TYR A 9 41.08 -2.17 9.73
CA TYR A 9 40.48 -0.84 9.63
C TYR A 9 39.00 -0.82 10.06
N LEU A 10 38.25 -1.87 9.72
CA LEU A 10 36.84 -2.01 10.12
C LEU A 10 36.70 -2.38 11.61
N LEU A 11 37.60 -3.20 12.15
CA LEU A 11 37.65 -3.50 13.59
C LEU A 11 38.04 -2.26 14.42
N SER A 12 38.89 -1.38 13.92
CA SER A 12 39.26 -0.15 14.62
C SER A 12 38.15 0.91 14.61
N LEU A 13 37.33 0.97 13.55
CA LEU A 13 36.12 1.80 13.49
C LEU A 13 35.01 1.29 14.43
N ALA A 14 34.86 -0.03 14.56
CA ALA A 14 33.90 -0.64 15.49
C ALA A 14 34.27 -0.44 16.97
N ILE A 15 35.57 -0.30 17.28
CA ILE A 15 36.03 0.00 18.64
C ILE A 15 35.84 1.49 18.95
N LEU A 16 36.09 2.39 17.98
CA LEU A 16 35.90 3.84 18.21
C LEU A 16 34.43 4.23 18.47
N SER A 17 33.45 3.51 17.91
CA SER A 17 32.02 3.79 18.14
C SER A 17 31.53 3.38 19.54
N THR A 18 32.32 2.60 20.29
CA THR A 18 31.97 2.19 21.66
C THR A 18 32.37 3.17 22.75
N PHE A 19 33.13 4.24 22.42
CA PHE A 19 33.65 5.20 23.40
C PHE A 19 32.98 6.58 23.39
N PHE A 20 32.03 6.85 22.48
CA PHE A 20 31.32 8.13 22.43
C PHE A 20 29.78 7.97 22.52
N SER A 21 29.27 8.29 23.72
CA SER A 21 27.90 8.68 24.07
C SER A 21 26.77 7.61 24.05
N PRO A 22 25.91 7.52 25.09
CA PRO A 22 24.98 6.40 25.32
C PRO A 22 23.59 6.59 24.69
N SER A 23 23.49 7.03 23.43
CA SER A 23 22.18 7.30 22.81
C SER A 23 22.06 6.77 21.38
N LEU A 24 22.33 5.48 21.15
CA LEU A 24 22.12 4.80 19.86
C LEU A 24 21.79 3.31 20.05
N ASP A 25 20.60 2.99 20.56
CA ASP A 25 20.14 1.59 20.68
C ASP A 25 19.76 0.94 19.33
N LEU A 26 19.58 1.72 18.26
CA LEU A 26 19.15 1.20 16.95
C LEU A 26 20.31 0.60 16.12
N LEU A 27 21.55 1.08 16.34
CA LEU A 27 22.74 0.59 15.62
C LEU A 27 23.29 -0.72 16.23
N SER A 28 23.08 -0.95 17.53
CA SER A 28 23.56 -2.16 18.21
C SER A 28 22.79 -3.42 17.77
N VAL A 29 21.51 -3.28 17.44
CA VAL A 29 20.66 -4.37 16.94
C VAL A 29 20.98 -4.69 15.48
N LYS A 30 21.24 -3.67 14.64
CA LYS A 30 21.65 -3.84 13.23
C LYS A 30 23.02 -4.52 13.12
N ALA A 31 23.97 -4.19 14.00
CA ALA A 31 25.28 -4.83 14.03
C ALA A 31 25.21 -6.31 14.49
N ARG A 32 24.33 -6.63 15.44
CA ARG A 32 24.13 -8.03 15.91
C ARG A 32 23.58 -8.93 14.81
N ASN A 33 22.69 -8.44 13.95
CA ASN A 33 22.12 -9.22 12.85
C ASN A 33 23.11 -9.47 11.69
N ALA A 34 24.09 -8.59 11.49
CA ALA A 34 25.16 -8.77 10.50
C ALA A 34 26.17 -9.86 10.89
N VAL A 35 26.36 -10.11 12.20
CA VAL A 35 27.25 -11.17 12.69
C VAL A 35 26.60 -12.55 12.55
N THR A 36 25.28 -12.67 12.75
CA THR A 36 24.56 -13.94 12.61
C THR A 36 24.48 -14.44 11.16
N THR A 37 24.66 -13.56 10.17
CA THR A 37 24.64 -13.89 8.73
C THR A 37 25.99 -14.34 8.18
N LEU A 38 27.09 -14.14 8.91
CA LEU A 38 28.43 -14.60 8.50
C LEU A 38 28.64 -16.11 8.74
N ASP A 39 27.87 -16.74 9.63
CA ASP A 39 27.97 -18.18 9.93
C ASP A 39 27.32 -19.10 8.87
N ILE A 40 26.60 -18.55 7.88
CA ILE A 40 25.92 -19.34 6.83
C ILE A 40 26.87 -19.71 5.67
N THR A 41 28.10 -19.18 5.64
CA THR A 41 29.06 -19.43 4.54
C THR A 41 29.74 -20.81 4.59
N SER A 42 29.21 -21.78 5.34
CA SER A 42 29.72 -23.15 5.38
C SER A 42 28.80 -24.22 4.76
N SER A 43 27.68 -23.86 4.12
CA SER A 43 26.82 -24.84 3.43
C SER A 43 26.99 -24.82 1.90
N SER A 44 27.14 -26.01 1.33
CA SER A 44 27.59 -26.28 -0.04
C SER A 44 26.45 -26.34 -1.06
N ASN A 45 25.70 -25.26 -1.24
CA ASN A 45 24.70 -25.14 -2.30
C ASN A 45 24.73 -23.74 -2.95
N GLU A 46 25.05 -23.68 -4.26
CA GLU A 46 25.17 -22.42 -5.01
C GLU A 46 23.82 -21.67 -5.15
N GLU A 47 22.69 -22.37 -5.22
CA GLU A 47 21.35 -21.75 -5.33
C GLU A 47 20.92 -21.00 -4.05
N GLU A 48 21.28 -21.52 -2.87
CA GLU A 48 21.00 -20.88 -1.58
C GLU A 48 21.84 -19.60 -1.40
N SER A 49 23.06 -19.62 -1.93
CA SER A 49 23.98 -18.48 -1.97
C SER A 49 23.45 -17.35 -2.86
N ASP A 50 22.85 -17.68 -4.00
CA ASP A 50 22.30 -16.67 -4.92
C ASP A 50 20.98 -16.07 -4.44
N ALA A 51 20.11 -16.84 -3.80
CA ALA A 51 18.92 -16.31 -3.13
C ALA A 51 19.28 -15.39 -1.95
N ALA A 52 20.33 -15.73 -1.19
CA ALA A 52 20.84 -14.90 -0.10
C ALA A 52 21.50 -13.61 -0.62
N ARG A 53 22.27 -13.67 -1.72
CA ARG A 53 22.85 -12.50 -2.40
C ARG A 53 21.77 -11.58 -2.98
N HIS A 54 20.70 -12.14 -3.53
CA HIS A 54 19.56 -11.38 -4.04
C HIS A 54 18.83 -10.65 -2.89
N LYS A 55 18.56 -11.34 -1.77
CA LYS A 55 17.97 -10.73 -0.56
C LYS A 55 18.86 -9.63 0.04
N PHE A 56 20.17 -9.84 0.08
CA PHE A 56 21.12 -8.84 0.57
C PHE A 56 21.22 -7.60 -0.34
N ARG A 57 21.01 -7.76 -1.66
CA ARG A 57 20.96 -6.64 -2.61
C ARG A 57 19.69 -5.81 -2.42
N MET A 58 18.53 -6.46 -2.26
CA MET A 58 17.25 -5.76 -2.00
C MET A 58 17.30 -4.95 -0.71
N PHE A 59 17.85 -5.51 0.36
CA PHE A 59 17.97 -4.83 1.65
C PHE A 59 18.92 -3.61 1.62
N ASN A 60 20.01 -3.68 0.84
CA ASN A 60 20.94 -2.55 0.70
C ASN A 60 20.43 -1.43 -0.21
N GLU A 61 19.53 -1.73 -1.16
CA GLU A 61 18.86 -0.71 -1.98
C GLU A 61 17.77 0.02 -1.17
N GLU A 62 17.10 -0.69 -0.26
CA GLU A 62 16.12 -0.11 0.67
C GLU A 62 16.78 0.82 1.71
N ILE A 63 17.95 0.43 2.27
CA ILE A 63 18.70 1.27 3.22
C ILE A 63 19.31 2.52 2.58
N LYS A 64 19.72 2.45 1.30
CA LYS A 64 20.31 3.61 0.61
C LYS A 64 19.29 4.71 0.32
N ASP A 65 18.05 4.34 0.02
CA ASP A 65 16.97 5.31 -0.24
C ASP A 65 16.48 5.93 1.10
N ASP A 66 16.45 5.18 2.21
CA ASP A 66 16.00 5.69 3.52
C ASP A 66 16.96 6.72 4.15
N ASP A 67 18.28 6.57 4.00
CA ASP A 67 19.28 7.46 4.63
C ASP A 67 19.39 8.84 3.94
N GLU A 68 19.13 8.96 2.63
CA GLU A 68 19.08 10.26 1.93
C GLU A 68 17.76 11.02 2.20
N ASP A 69 16.64 10.30 2.35
CA ASP A 69 15.30 10.90 2.50
C ASP A 69 14.89 11.20 3.96
N LEU A 70 15.48 10.53 4.96
CA LEU A 70 15.35 10.91 6.38
C LEU A 70 15.79 12.37 6.61
N ASN A 71 16.74 12.85 5.82
CA ASN A 71 17.26 14.20 5.90
C ASN A 71 16.27 15.22 5.30
N TYR A 72 15.48 14.86 4.29
CA TYR A 72 14.44 15.71 3.72
C TYR A 72 13.17 15.76 4.58
N ASP A 73 12.76 14.64 5.18
CA ASP A 73 11.58 14.59 6.05
C ASP A 73 11.82 15.31 7.39
N LEU A 74 13.04 15.25 7.96
CA LEU A 74 13.40 16.04 9.15
C LEU A 74 13.39 17.56 8.87
N LEU A 75 13.79 17.98 7.67
CA LEU A 75 13.75 19.39 7.25
C LEU A 75 12.31 19.88 6.99
N ALA A 76 11.44 19.02 6.46
CA ALA A 76 10.02 19.30 6.29
C ALA A 76 9.25 19.33 7.64
N PHE A 77 9.68 18.54 8.63
CA PHE A 77 9.12 18.58 9.98
C PHE A 77 9.57 19.83 10.76
N SER A 78 10.84 20.22 10.63
CA SER A 78 11.39 21.41 11.30
C SER A 78 10.76 22.72 10.81
N SER A 79 10.50 22.83 9.50
CA SER A 79 9.86 24.02 8.90
C SER A 79 8.38 24.21 9.27
N ASN A 80 7.71 23.17 9.78
CA ASN A 80 6.31 23.23 10.24
C ASN A 80 6.14 23.53 11.74
N ILE A 81 7.21 23.46 12.52
CA ILE A 81 7.17 23.76 13.97
C ILE A 81 7.25 25.27 14.23
N ASP A 82 7.81 26.06 13.31
CA ASP A 82 7.97 27.52 13.45
C ASP A 82 6.69 28.37 13.17
N ARG A 83 5.51 27.75 12.98
CA ARG A 83 4.26 28.48 12.66
C ARG A 83 3.08 28.24 13.58
N LYS A 84 3.28 27.70 14.79
CA LYS A 84 2.20 27.60 15.80
C LYS A 84 2.69 27.94 17.20
N SER A 85 2.95 29.22 17.43
CA SER A 85 2.85 29.81 18.76
C SER A 85 2.17 31.16 18.63
N ASP A 86 0.84 31.19 18.75
CA ASP A 86 0.18 32.32 19.40
C ASP A 86 -1.17 31.89 19.97
N THR A 87 -1.33 32.25 21.22
CA THR A 87 -2.35 31.79 22.16
C THR A 87 -3.48 32.81 22.18
N GLN A 88 -4.74 32.39 22.13
CA GLN A 88 -5.82 33.21 22.70
C GLN A 88 -6.89 32.37 23.40
N ILE A 89 -6.98 32.64 24.70
CA ILE A 89 -7.90 32.10 25.69
C ILE A 89 -9.29 32.73 25.51
N ILE A 90 -10.35 31.93 25.56
CA ILE A 90 -11.71 32.43 25.81
C ILE A 90 -12.36 31.58 26.89
N HIS A 91 -12.86 32.24 27.95
CA HIS A 91 -13.52 31.66 29.10
C HIS A 91 -14.94 32.25 29.25
N LEU A 92 -15.92 31.34 29.43
CA LEU A 92 -17.25 31.47 30.05
C LEU A 92 -18.28 32.50 29.53
N ARG A 93 -19.53 32.09 29.25
CA ARG A 93 -20.68 31.90 30.18
C ARG A 93 -21.95 31.62 29.35
N GLY A 94 -22.97 31.01 29.98
CA GLY A 94 -24.13 30.41 29.30
C GLY A 94 -25.44 31.21 29.29
N GLN A 95 -26.48 30.48 28.86
CA GLN A 95 -27.94 30.62 29.03
C GLN A 95 -28.80 30.84 27.76
N ASN A 96 -29.82 29.97 27.67
CA ASN A 96 -31.22 30.17 27.25
C ASN A 96 -31.63 30.28 25.76
N ASN A 97 -32.26 29.19 25.28
CA ASN A 97 -33.67 29.07 24.89
C ASN A 97 -34.36 30.21 24.08
N ARG A 98 -34.73 29.92 22.81
CA ARG A 98 -36.08 29.98 22.19
C ARG A 98 -36.08 30.41 20.70
N ASN A 99 -36.79 29.62 19.91
CA ASN A 99 -37.49 29.81 18.62
C ASN A 99 -37.47 31.16 17.86
N LYS A 100 -37.59 30.97 16.52
CA LYS A 100 -37.88 31.89 15.38
C LYS A 100 -36.59 32.19 14.59
N SER A 101 -36.53 32.08 13.27
CA SER A 101 -37.55 32.14 12.22
C SER A 101 -36.92 31.66 10.90
N ASN A 102 -37.75 31.12 10.01
CA ASN A 102 -37.44 30.94 8.59
C ASN A 102 -36.83 32.22 8.00
N ILE A 103 -35.56 32.16 7.59
CA ILE A 103 -34.96 33.10 6.66
C ILE A 103 -34.57 32.29 5.44
N LEU A 104 -35.27 32.55 4.34
CA LEU A 104 -34.89 32.16 2.99
C LEU A 104 -33.51 32.76 2.71
N SER A 105 -32.46 31.94 2.78
CA SER A 105 -31.14 32.30 2.29
C SER A 105 -31.04 31.88 0.82
N MET A 106 -31.30 32.83 -0.07
CA MET A 106 -30.81 32.74 -1.44
C MET A 106 -29.28 32.88 -1.45
N GLY A 107 -28.61 32.00 -2.18
CA GLY A 107 -27.29 32.26 -2.75
C GLY A 107 -26.09 32.07 -1.84
N SER A 108 -25.62 30.83 -1.75
CA SER A 108 -24.20 30.59 -1.99
C SER A 108 -24.15 29.51 -3.06
N GLU A 109 -23.67 29.84 -4.26
CA GLU A 109 -23.09 28.82 -5.14
C GLU A 109 -21.96 28.18 -4.34
N GLY A 110 -22.29 27.11 -3.62
CA GLY A 110 -21.30 26.27 -3.00
C GLY A 110 -20.42 25.80 -4.15
N ILE A 111 -19.12 26.07 -4.07
CA ILE A 111 -18.14 25.37 -4.88
C ILE A 111 -18.47 23.89 -4.68
N ASN A 112 -19.09 23.29 -5.70
CA ASN A 112 -19.57 21.92 -5.64
C ASN A 112 -18.32 21.05 -5.77
N THR A 113 -17.53 20.96 -4.70
CA THR A 113 -16.33 20.15 -4.68
C THR A 113 -16.77 18.74 -5.04
N PRO A 114 -16.20 18.12 -6.10
CA PRO A 114 -16.60 16.79 -6.52
C PRO A 114 -16.55 15.85 -5.32
N ARG A 115 -17.61 15.05 -5.12
CA ARG A 115 -17.63 14.11 -3.99
C ARG A 115 -16.42 13.18 -4.09
N LYS A 116 -15.87 12.79 -2.94
CA LYS A 116 -14.81 11.77 -2.91
C LYS A 116 -15.35 10.42 -3.35
N LEU A 117 -14.56 9.68 -4.11
CA LEU A 117 -14.88 8.28 -4.44
C LEU A 117 -14.55 7.40 -3.24
N ARG A 118 -15.51 6.58 -2.82
CA ARG A 118 -15.34 5.74 -1.64
C ARG A 118 -14.87 4.35 -2.03
N PHE A 119 -13.73 3.92 -1.52
CA PHE A 119 -13.12 2.63 -1.85
C PHE A 119 -12.96 1.76 -0.61
N LEU A 120 -13.34 0.49 -0.72
CA LEU A 120 -12.93 -0.54 0.23
C LEU A 120 -11.50 -0.98 -0.13
N CYS A 121 -10.60 -0.91 0.84
CA CYS A 121 -9.17 -1.12 0.65
C CYS A 121 -8.71 -2.47 1.19
N LEU A 122 -8.16 -3.30 0.30
CA LEU A 122 -7.79 -4.70 0.55
C LEU A 122 -6.25 -4.84 0.54
N HIS A 123 -5.66 -5.10 1.70
CA HIS A 123 -4.20 -5.15 1.87
C HIS A 123 -3.54 -6.37 1.19
N GLY A 124 -2.22 -6.38 1.09
CA GLY A 124 -1.46 -7.49 0.49
C GLY A 124 -1.30 -8.70 1.41
N PHE A 125 -0.77 -9.78 0.86
CA PHE A 125 -0.48 -11.02 1.60
C PHE A 125 0.36 -10.75 2.86
N ARG A 126 -0.10 -11.26 4.00
CA ARG A 126 0.61 -11.17 5.30
C ARG A 126 0.91 -9.73 5.72
N THR A 127 -0.01 -8.82 5.47
CA THR A 127 0.06 -7.43 5.98
C THR A 127 -1.22 -7.13 6.76
N SER A 128 -1.55 -5.86 6.95
CA SER A 128 -2.77 -5.43 7.64
C SER A 128 -3.32 -4.16 7.02
N ALA A 129 -4.57 -3.82 7.37
CA ALA A 129 -5.23 -2.57 7.02
C ALA A 129 -4.38 -1.35 7.37
N GLU A 130 -3.82 -1.32 8.58
CA GLU A 130 -3.01 -0.20 9.06
C GLU A 130 -1.68 -0.07 8.31
N ILE A 131 -1.03 -1.18 7.96
CA ILE A 131 0.18 -1.16 7.14
C ILE A 131 -0.14 -0.63 5.74
N PHE A 132 -1.21 -1.15 5.12
CA PHE A 132 -1.59 -0.73 3.79
C PHE A 132 -1.98 0.76 3.75
N LYS A 133 -2.71 1.22 4.76
CA LYS A 133 -3.03 2.64 4.96
C LYS A 133 -1.77 3.49 5.02
N LYS A 134 -0.81 3.15 5.88
CA LYS A 134 0.48 3.88 5.99
C LYS A 134 1.22 3.93 4.65
N GLN A 135 1.28 2.81 3.93
CA GLN A 135 1.96 2.73 2.64
C GLN A 135 1.28 3.58 1.56
N VAL A 136 -0.05 3.58 1.50
CA VAL A 136 -0.82 4.41 0.55
C VAL A 136 -0.67 5.88 0.91
N THR A 137 -0.95 6.28 2.15
CA THR A 137 -0.91 7.70 2.56
C THR A 137 0.49 8.28 2.59
N GLY A 138 1.54 7.46 2.77
CA GLY A 138 2.93 7.90 2.74
C GLY A 138 3.54 8.01 1.33
N LYS A 139 2.92 7.39 0.32
CA LYS A 139 3.45 7.36 -1.05
C LYS A 139 2.63 8.13 -2.07
N TRP A 140 1.32 8.26 -1.85
CA TRP A 140 0.43 8.93 -2.79
C TRP A 140 0.29 10.42 -2.44
N PRO A 141 0.31 11.31 -3.46
CA PRO A 141 0.20 12.73 -3.22
C PRO A 141 -1.20 13.13 -2.74
N GLU A 142 -1.27 14.25 -2.02
CA GLU A 142 -2.52 14.80 -1.48
C GLU A 142 -3.60 14.98 -2.54
N SER A 143 -3.23 15.39 -3.77
CA SER A 143 -4.17 15.53 -4.90
C SER A 143 -4.93 14.24 -5.25
N VAL A 144 -4.32 13.07 -5.05
CA VAL A 144 -4.97 11.77 -5.21
C VAL A 144 -5.78 11.43 -3.97
N LEU A 145 -5.19 11.59 -2.78
CA LEU A 145 -5.82 11.24 -1.50
C LEU A 145 -7.07 12.08 -1.19
N GLU A 146 -7.08 13.36 -1.56
CA GLU A 146 -8.23 14.25 -1.37
C GLU A 146 -9.43 13.86 -2.25
N SER A 147 -9.20 13.14 -3.35
CA SER A 147 -10.25 12.65 -4.25
C SER A 147 -10.88 11.34 -3.76
N LEU A 148 -10.35 10.73 -2.69
CA LEU A 148 -10.70 9.39 -2.22
C LEU A 148 -11.17 9.37 -0.75
N ASP A 149 -12.21 8.59 -0.48
CA ASP A 149 -12.63 8.17 0.87
C ASP A 149 -12.24 6.68 1.02
N LEU A 150 -11.15 6.40 1.74
CA LEU A 150 -10.54 5.07 1.80
C LEU A 150 -10.89 4.35 3.10
N VAL A 151 -11.52 3.18 2.99
CA VAL A 151 -11.88 2.32 4.13
C VAL A 151 -11.02 1.07 4.10
N PHE A 152 -10.02 1.00 4.98
CA PHE A 152 -9.12 -0.14 5.10
C PHE A 152 -9.67 -1.18 6.07
N VAL A 153 -9.67 -2.45 5.65
CA VAL A 153 -10.15 -3.58 6.44
C VAL A 153 -9.10 -4.68 6.52
N ASP A 154 -9.02 -5.33 7.68
CA ASP A 154 -8.16 -6.50 7.85
C ASP A 154 -8.83 -7.72 7.21
N ALA A 155 -8.00 -8.56 6.60
CA ALA A 155 -8.41 -9.86 6.10
C ALA A 155 -8.80 -10.80 7.28
N PRO A 156 -9.72 -11.75 7.05
CA PRO A 156 -10.34 -12.50 8.15
C PRO A 156 -9.43 -13.59 8.76
N PHE A 157 -8.32 -13.95 8.10
CA PHE A 157 -7.45 -15.03 8.56
C PHE A 157 -6.12 -14.50 9.09
N PRO A 158 -5.72 -14.85 10.33
CA PRO A 158 -4.37 -14.59 10.80
C PRO A 158 -3.33 -15.24 9.89
N CYS A 159 -2.22 -14.53 9.69
CA CYS A 159 -1.07 -15.02 8.94
C CYS A 159 -0.51 -16.32 9.53
N GLN A 160 -0.30 -17.34 8.69
CA GLN A 160 0.18 -18.67 9.13
C GLN A 160 1.71 -18.83 9.04
N GLY A 161 2.41 -17.83 8.52
CA GLY A 161 3.87 -17.90 8.36
C GLY A 161 4.55 -16.55 8.55
N LYS A 162 5.77 -16.45 8.03
CA LYS A 162 6.55 -15.21 8.09
C LYS A 162 5.95 -14.15 7.17
N SER A 163 5.87 -12.92 7.66
CA SER A 163 5.61 -11.74 6.82
C SER A 163 6.91 -11.10 6.35
N ASP A 164 6.93 -10.63 5.11
CA ASP A 164 8.05 -9.88 4.55
C ASP A 164 8.18 -8.48 5.14
N VAL A 165 7.16 -7.98 5.84
CA VAL A 165 7.18 -6.66 6.50
C VAL A 165 7.60 -6.73 7.98
N GLU A 166 7.90 -7.94 8.47
CA GLU A 166 8.35 -8.17 9.85
C GLU A 166 9.68 -7.45 10.12
N GLY A 167 9.75 -6.72 11.24
CA GLY A 167 10.90 -5.89 11.60
C GLY A 167 10.87 -4.47 11.02
N ILE A 168 9.94 -4.19 10.09
CA ILE A 168 9.63 -2.84 9.58
C ILE A 168 8.30 -2.35 10.17
N PHE A 169 7.29 -3.22 10.19
CA PHE A 169 5.99 -2.95 10.79
C PHE A 169 5.66 -3.98 11.87
N ASP A 170 5.02 -3.55 12.95
CA ASP A 170 4.58 -4.44 14.02
C ASP A 170 3.37 -5.31 13.59
N PRO A 171 3.24 -6.54 14.11
CA PRO A 171 2.04 -7.38 13.95
C PRO A 171 0.80 -6.75 14.62
N PRO A 172 -0.43 -7.23 14.33
CA PRO A 172 -0.78 -8.47 13.62
C PRO A 172 -0.73 -8.38 12.09
N TYR A 173 -0.61 -9.55 11.46
CA TYR A 173 -0.67 -9.71 10.01
C TYR A 173 -1.74 -10.73 9.63
N TYR A 174 -2.34 -10.53 8.46
CA TYR A 174 -3.48 -11.30 7.98
C TYR A 174 -3.31 -11.74 6.52
N GLU A 175 -4.09 -12.73 6.13
CA GLU A 175 -4.18 -13.28 4.78
C GLU A 175 -5.64 -13.31 4.35
N TRP A 176 -5.91 -12.99 3.07
CA TRP A 176 -7.26 -13.08 2.52
C TRP A 176 -7.70 -14.54 2.35
N PHE A 177 -6.78 -15.40 1.95
CA PHE A 177 -6.95 -16.84 1.77
C PHE A 177 -5.56 -17.47 1.77
N GLN A 178 -5.46 -18.77 2.05
CA GLN A 178 -4.19 -19.49 1.97
C GLN A 178 -4.02 -20.09 0.57
N PHE A 179 -2.78 -20.34 0.17
CA PHE A 179 -2.47 -21.01 -1.09
C PHE A 179 -1.24 -21.92 -0.94
N ASN A 180 -1.17 -22.96 -1.76
CA ASN A 180 0.03 -23.79 -1.85
C ASN A 180 1.15 -23.09 -2.63
N LYS A 181 2.39 -23.60 -2.56
CA LYS A 181 3.57 -22.96 -3.20
C LYS A 181 3.43 -22.81 -4.71
N GLU A 182 2.65 -23.68 -5.33
CA GLU A 182 2.36 -23.71 -6.75
C GLU A 182 1.27 -22.71 -7.16
N PHE A 183 0.58 -22.11 -6.19
CA PHE A 183 -0.53 -21.16 -6.34
C PHE A 183 -1.73 -21.74 -7.10
N ASN A 184 -1.95 -23.05 -7.09
CA ASN A 184 -3.05 -23.71 -7.81
C ASN A 184 -4.12 -24.30 -6.86
N GLU A 185 -3.87 -24.31 -5.56
CA GLU A 185 -4.84 -24.67 -4.52
C GLU A 185 -5.00 -23.49 -3.57
N TYR A 186 -6.25 -23.24 -3.17
CA TYR A 186 -6.61 -22.11 -2.33
C TYR A 186 -7.53 -22.59 -1.20
N GLU A 187 -7.18 -22.26 0.04
CA GLU A 187 -8.01 -22.56 1.21
C GLU A 187 -8.69 -21.28 1.69
N ASN A 188 -9.92 -21.42 2.19
CA ASN A 188 -10.75 -20.32 2.68
C ASN A 188 -11.13 -19.25 1.63
N PHE A 189 -11.05 -19.58 0.34
CA PHE A 189 -11.28 -18.62 -0.74
C PHE A 189 -12.73 -18.15 -0.82
N ASP A 190 -13.71 -19.05 -0.70
CA ASP A 190 -15.13 -18.68 -0.75
C ASP A 190 -15.56 -17.91 0.52
N GLU A 191 -15.03 -18.27 1.69
CA GLU A 191 -15.22 -17.56 2.96
C GLU A 191 -14.67 -16.14 2.90
N CYS A 192 -13.51 -15.96 2.27
CA CYS A 192 -12.93 -14.65 1.99
C CYS A 192 -13.85 -13.76 1.14
N LEU A 193 -14.37 -14.31 0.04
CA LEU A 193 -15.29 -13.59 -0.84
C LEU A 193 -16.55 -13.17 -0.08
N ALA A 194 -17.14 -14.08 0.70
CA ALA A 194 -18.31 -13.77 1.53
C ALA A 194 -18.01 -12.68 2.57
N TYR A 195 -16.82 -12.68 3.18
CA TYR A 195 -16.40 -11.64 4.12
C TYR A 195 -16.28 -10.26 3.46
N ILE A 196 -15.71 -10.18 2.25
CA ILE A 196 -15.61 -8.91 1.51
C ILE A 196 -17.00 -8.43 1.08
N GLU A 197 -17.87 -9.33 0.62
CA GLU A 197 -19.26 -9.00 0.30
C GLU A 197 -19.99 -8.43 1.52
N ASN A 198 -19.81 -9.01 2.71
CA ASN A 198 -20.36 -8.49 3.95
C ASN A 198 -19.79 -7.11 4.29
N CYS A 199 -18.47 -6.89 4.17
CA CYS A 199 -17.87 -5.56 4.35
C CYS A 199 -18.50 -4.52 3.40
N MET A 200 -18.72 -4.89 2.14
CA MET A 200 -19.34 -4.03 1.14
C MET A 200 -20.79 -3.67 1.48
N ILE A 201 -21.55 -4.60 2.07
CA ILE A 201 -22.93 -4.40 2.51
C ILE A 201 -22.98 -3.52 3.76
N GLU A 202 -22.15 -3.81 4.77
CA GLU A 202 -22.22 -3.18 6.09
C GLU A 202 -21.60 -1.77 6.13
N GLN A 203 -20.54 -1.55 5.36
CA GLN A 203 -19.75 -0.30 5.40
C GLN A 203 -19.90 0.56 4.14
N GLY A 204 -20.66 0.07 3.16
CA GLY A 204 -20.97 0.77 1.92
C GLY A 204 -21.95 1.94 2.10
N PRO A 205 -22.36 2.59 0.99
CA PRO A 205 -22.04 2.22 -0.39
C PRO A 205 -20.58 2.52 -0.77
N PHE A 206 -19.96 1.63 -1.53
CA PHE A 206 -18.62 1.83 -2.11
C PHE A 206 -18.73 2.06 -3.62
N ASP A 207 -17.87 2.95 -4.13
CA ASP A 207 -17.68 3.20 -5.56
C ASP A 207 -16.71 2.21 -6.19
N GLY A 208 -15.82 1.63 -5.39
CA GLY A 208 -14.77 0.78 -5.89
C GLY A 208 -14.07 -0.09 -4.86
N LEU A 209 -13.24 -0.98 -5.38
CA LEU A 209 -12.23 -1.70 -4.60
C LEU A 209 -10.86 -1.19 -4.97
N LEU A 210 -10.04 -0.96 -3.95
CA LEU A 210 -8.63 -0.65 -4.08
C LEU A 210 -7.89 -1.79 -3.39
N GLY A 211 -6.93 -2.41 -4.04
CA GLY A 211 -6.19 -3.45 -3.35
C GLY A 211 -4.82 -3.72 -3.91
N PHE A 212 -4.01 -4.32 -3.05
CA PHE A 212 -2.64 -4.68 -3.34
C PHE A 212 -2.50 -6.20 -3.38
N SER A 213 -1.84 -6.71 -4.42
CA SER A 213 -1.44 -8.11 -4.53
C SER A 213 -2.62 -9.07 -4.30
N GLN A 214 -2.53 -9.92 -3.27
CA GLN A 214 -3.58 -10.85 -2.87
C GLN A 214 -4.95 -10.19 -2.67
N GLY A 215 -5.02 -8.94 -2.19
CA GLY A 215 -6.28 -8.21 -2.00
C GLY A 215 -7.09 -8.04 -3.28
N MET A 216 -6.47 -8.14 -4.46
CA MET A 216 -7.15 -8.06 -5.77
C MET A 216 -7.09 -9.35 -6.59
N ALA A 217 -6.50 -10.42 -6.07
CA ALA A 217 -6.55 -11.74 -6.69
C ALA A 217 -7.97 -12.36 -6.67
N LEU A 218 -8.94 -11.65 -6.09
CA LEU A 218 -10.28 -12.12 -5.72
C LEU A 218 -11.37 -11.80 -6.73
N THR A 219 -11.03 -11.43 -7.97
CA THR A 219 -11.96 -10.72 -8.87
C THR A 219 -13.03 -11.61 -9.53
N LYS A 220 -13.95 -12.13 -8.72
CA LYS A 220 -15.39 -12.08 -9.01
C LYS A 220 -15.93 -10.87 -8.25
N ALA A 221 -15.81 -9.68 -8.84
CA ALA A 221 -16.31 -8.45 -8.21
C ALA A 221 -17.82 -8.62 -7.89
N PRO A 222 -18.29 -8.29 -6.67
CA PRO A 222 -19.72 -8.28 -6.40
C PRO A 222 -20.45 -7.36 -7.38
N THR A 223 -21.70 -7.68 -7.69
CA THR A 223 -22.48 -7.21 -8.86
C THR A 223 -22.82 -5.70 -8.89
N LYS A 224 -22.10 -4.84 -8.15
CA LYS A 224 -22.37 -3.40 -8.10
C LYS A 224 -21.16 -2.52 -7.75
N ILE A 225 -19.97 -2.84 -8.26
CA ILE A 225 -18.79 -1.97 -8.15
C ILE A 225 -18.64 -1.11 -9.41
N ASN A 226 -18.41 0.19 -9.23
CA ASN A 226 -18.26 1.13 -10.36
C ASN A 226 -16.81 1.19 -10.87
N SER A 227 -15.81 0.90 -10.04
CA SER A 227 -14.40 0.99 -10.45
C SER A 227 -13.44 0.14 -9.63
N LEU A 228 -12.27 -0.18 -10.19
CA LEU A 228 -11.23 -0.97 -9.53
C LEU A 228 -9.86 -0.27 -9.61
N ILE A 229 -9.13 -0.26 -8.50
CA ILE A 229 -7.73 0.17 -8.41
C ILE A 229 -6.89 -1.03 -7.96
N ILE A 230 -6.11 -1.58 -8.87
CA ILE A 230 -5.36 -2.83 -8.66
C ILE A 230 -3.87 -2.52 -8.65
N ILE A 231 -3.17 -2.86 -7.57
CA ILE A 231 -1.73 -2.67 -7.44
C ILE A 231 -1.06 -4.04 -7.36
N GLY A 232 -0.20 -4.37 -8.33
CA GLY A 232 0.51 -5.66 -8.33
C GLY A 232 -0.42 -6.89 -8.33
N GLY A 233 -1.61 -6.78 -8.93
CA GLY A 233 -2.55 -7.89 -9.03
C GLY A 233 -2.04 -9.01 -9.94
N ALA A 234 -2.51 -10.23 -9.72
CA ALA A 234 -2.13 -11.41 -10.51
C ALA A 234 -3.36 -12.27 -10.82
N LYS A 235 -3.39 -12.88 -12.01
CA LYS A 235 -4.45 -13.81 -12.40
C LYS A 235 -4.38 -15.09 -11.57
N LEU A 236 -5.53 -15.59 -11.12
CA LEU A 236 -5.63 -16.88 -10.45
C LEU A 236 -5.08 -17.99 -11.36
N LYS A 237 -4.27 -18.89 -10.80
CA LYS A 237 -3.66 -19.99 -11.57
C LYS A 237 -4.49 -21.27 -11.53
N ASN A 238 -5.39 -21.44 -10.54
CA ASN A 238 -6.34 -22.54 -10.55
C ASN A 238 -7.32 -22.35 -11.73
N PRO A 239 -7.38 -23.29 -12.69
CA PRO A 239 -8.21 -23.10 -13.89
C PRO A 239 -9.71 -22.95 -13.59
N LEU A 240 -10.24 -23.66 -12.59
CA LEU A 240 -11.65 -23.60 -12.23
C LEU A 240 -12.02 -22.25 -11.61
N LEU A 241 -11.17 -21.72 -10.71
CA LEU A 241 -11.40 -20.40 -10.14
C LEU A 241 -11.16 -19.28 -11.17
N ALA A 242 -10.15 -19.44 -12.03
CA ALA A 242 -9.90 -18.50 -13.12
C ALA A 242 -11.07 -18.46 -14.11
N GLU A 243 -11.64 -19.61 -14.47
CA GLU A 243 -12.84 -19.68 -15.29
C GLU A 243 -14.03 -19.03 -14.57
N LYS A 244 -14.26 -19.35 -13.30
CA LYS A 244 -15.35 -18.75 -12.49
C LYS A 244 -15.23 -17.23 -12.33
N ALA A 245 -14.00 -16.70 -12.24
CA ALA A 245 -13.73 -15.28 -12.05
C ALA A 245 -13.72 -14.49 -13.36
N TYR A 246 -13.22 -15.09 -14.44
CA TYR A 246 -12.88 -14.40 -15.68
C TYR A 246 -13.61 -14.94 -16.93
N SER A 247 -14.68 -15.73 -16.76
CA SER A 247 -15.47 -16.26 -17.89
C SER A 247 -16.07 -15.18 -18.77
N LEU A 248 -16.32 -13.99 -18.22
CA LEU A 248 -16.77 -12.80 -18.93
C LEU A 248 -15.78 -11.66 -18.68
N PRO A 249 -15.52 -10.81 -19.67
CA PRO A 249 -14.71 -9.61 -19.47
C PRO A 249 -15.29 -8.72 -18.37
N ILE A 250 -14.42 -8.26 -17.47
CA ILE A 250 -14.74 -7.33 -16.40
C ILE A 250 -14.94 -5.95 -17.01
N GLN A 251 -16.18 -5.46 -16.94
CA GLN A 251 -16.63 -4.23 -17.62
C GLN A 251 -16.38 -2.96 -16.80
N CYS A 252 -16.24 -3.05 -15.48
CA CYS A 252 -16.06 -1.84 -14.68
C CYS A 252 -14.69 -1.21 -14.97
N PRO A 253 -14.62 0.12 -15.12
CA PRO A 253 -13.36 0.84 -15.28
C PRO A 253 -12.32 0.41 -14.24
N SER A 254 -11.10 0.14 -14.70
CA SER A 254 -10.02 -0.28 -13.83
C SER A 254 -8.72 0.45 -14.14
N VAL A 255 -7.92 0.67 -13.10
CA VAL A 255 -6.52 1.09 -13.20
C VAL A 255 -5.64 0.02 -12.56
N HIS A 256 -4.59 -0.37 -13.26
CA HIS A 256 -3.64 -1.40 -12.86
C HIS A 256 -2.25 -0.80 -12.74
N PHE A 257 -1.66 -0.91 -11.56
CA PHE A 257 -0.26 -0.56 -11.33
C PHE A 257 0.62 -1.79 -11.49
N LEU A 258 1.53 -1.75 -12.46
CA LEU A 258 2.48 -2.83 -12.73
C LEU A 258 3.91 -2.36 -12.49
N GLY A 259 4.61 -3.02 -11.57
CA GLY A 259 6.02 -2.77 -11.32
C GLY A 259 6.90 -3.42 -12.39
N GLU A 260 7.85 -2.67 -12.93
CA GLU A 260 8.76 -3.16 -13.97
C GLU A 260 9.66 -4.30 -13.48
N THR A 261 9.97 -4.29 -12.18
CA THR A 261 10.77 -5.33 -11.51
C THR A 261 9.93 -6.23 -10.59
N ASP A 262 8.60 -6.14 -10.68
CA ASP A 262 7.69 -6.98 -9.90
C ASP A 262 7.69 -8.42 -10.42
N PHE A 263 7.95 -9.39 -9.55
CA PHE A 263 7.95 -10.81 -9.89
C PHE A 263 6.55 -11.33 -10.29
N LEU A 264 5.48 -10.63 -9.89
CA LEU A 264 4.11 -10.93 -10.30
C LEU A 264 3.71 -10.25 -11.61
N LYS A 265 4.54 -9.34 -12.17
CA LYS A 265 4.22 -8.60 -13.41
C LYS A 265 3.73 -9.51 -14.55
N PRO A 266 4.33 -10.68 -14.86
CA PRO A 266 3.83 -11.54 -15.93
C PRO A 266 2.37 -12.00 -15.71
N TYR A 267 2.01 -12.31 -14.47
CA TYR A 267 0.65 -12.72 -14.10
C TYR A 267 -0.32 -11.54 -14.03
N GLY A 268 0.17 -10.35 -13.67
CA GLY A 268 -0.58 -9.10 -13.75
C GLY A 268 -0.89 -8.73 -15.20
N THR A 269 0.06 -8.89 -16.12
CA THR A 269 -0.19 -8.70 -17.56
C THR A 269 -1.25 -9.66 -18.08
N GLN A 270 -1.22 -10.94 -17.69
CA GLN A 270 -2.28 -11.90 -18.04
C GLN A 270 -3.64 -11.54 -17.45
N LEU A 271 -3.66 -10.92 -16.26
CA LEU A 271 -4.90 -10.47 -15.63
C LEU A 271 -5.57 -9.39 -16.48
N LEU A 272 -4.81 -8.48 -17.11
CA LEU A 272 -5.35 -7.40 -17.95
C LEU A 272 -6.27 -7.90 -19.07
N GLU A 273 -6.01 -9.08 -19.63
CA GLU A 273 -6.85 -9.70 -20.67
C GLU A 273 -8.28 -9.99 -20.21
N SER A 274 -8.50 -9.99 -18.90
CA SER A 274 -9.81 -10.22 -18.28
C SER A 274 -10.61 -8.94 -18.13
N PHE A 275 -10.07 -7.78 -18.50
CA PHE A 275 -10.69 -6.46 -18.32
C PHE A 275 -10.95 -5.79 -19.67
N VAL A 276 -12.04 -5.02 -19.75
CA VAL A 276 -12.32 -4.15 -20.88
C VAL A 276 -11.59 -2.83 -20.69
N GLU A 277 -10.69 -2.50 -21.63
CA GLU A 277 -9.93 -1.25 -21.70
C GLU A 277 -9.30 -0.80 -20.35
N PRO A 278 -8.51 -1.66 -19.66
CA PRO A 278 -7.87 -1.28 -18.41
C PRO A 278 -6.86 -0.14 -18.62
N LEU A 279 -6.86 0.86 -17.74
CA LEU A 279 -5.77 1.82 -17.66
C LEU A 279 -4.57 1.15 -16.97
N VAL A 280 -3.39 1.20 -17.56
CA VAL A 280 -2.16 0.65 -16.96
C VAL A 280 -1.21 1.78 -16.63
N ILE A 281 -0.72 1.79 -15.39
CA ILE A 281 0.31 2.71 -14.90
C ILE A 281 1.52 1.88 -14.50
N HIS A 282 2.62 2.06 -15.23
CA HIS A 282 3.88 1.38 -14.95
C HIS A 282 4.70 2.16 -13.92
N HIS A 283 5.48 1.47 -13.10
CA HIS A 283 6.45 2.09 -12.18
C HIS A 283 7.75 1.26 -12.11
N PRO A 284 8.92 1.87 -11.83
CA PRO A 284 10.20 1.17 -11.96
C PRO A 284 10.47 0.14 -10.85
N LYS A 285 9.81 0.29 -9.70
CA LYS A 285 10.04 -0.55 -8.51
C LYS A 285 9.39 -1.93 -8.62
N GLY A 286 9.73 -2.81 -7.67
CA GLY A 286 9.22 -4.18 -7.58
C GLY A 286 7.82 -4.26 -6.98
N HIS A 287 7.54 -5.35 -6.26
CA HIS A 287 6.22 -5.60 -5.66
C HIS A 287 5.93 -4.69 -4.46
N THR A 288 5.45 -3.47 -4.72
CA THR A 288 5.24 -2.44 -3.69
C THR A 288 4.13 -1.46 -4.08
N ILE A 289 3.60 -0.74 -3.09
CA ILE A 289 2.75 0.43 -3.36
C ILE A 289 3.60 1.48 -4.10
N PRO A 290 3.19 1.95 -5.28
CA PRO A 290 4.02 2.84 -6.09
C PRO A 290 3.94 4.29 -5.61
N ARG A 291 5.03 5.03 -5.85
CA ARG A 291 4.97 6.48 -6.00
C ARG A 291 4.65 6.80 -7.46
N PHE A 292 3.99 7.93 -7.69
CA PHE A 292 3.69 8.38 -9.05
C PHE A 292 4.86 9.13 -9.66
N ASP A 293 5.16 8.85 -10.93
CA ASP A 293 5.84 9.82 -11.78
C ASP A 293 4.81 10.82 -12.36
N GLU A 294 5.29 11.80 -13.13
CA GLU A 294 4.44 12.87 -13.67
C GLU A 294 3.29 12.33 -14.55
N ASN A 295 3.59 11.33 -15.40
CA ASN A 295 2.62 10.74 -16.30
C ASN A 295 1.61 9.83 -15.57
N GLY A 296 2.09 9.00 -14.64
CA GLY A 296 1.27 8.16 -13.78
C GLY A 296 0.32 8.98 -12.92
N LEU A 297 0.79 10.09 -12.35
CA LEU A 297 -0.06 11.00 -11.58
C LEU A 297 -1.17 11.60 -12.46
N LYS A 298 -0.80 12.12 -13.63
CA LYS A 298 -1.77 12.68 -14.60
C LYS A 298 -2.83 11.66 -15.00
N ASN A 299 -2.42 10.43 -15.30
CA ASN A 299 -3.32 9.35 -15.69
C ASN A 299 -4.26 8.94 -14.55
N MET A 300 -3.74 8.85 -13.32
CA MET A 300 -4.53 8.55 -12.13
C MET A 300 -5.58 9.62 -11.86
N LEU A 301 -5.18 10.91 -11.88
CA LEU A 301 -6.13 12.01 -11.67
C LEU A 301 -7.21 12.04 -12.76
N SER A 302 -6.83 11.79 -14.03
CA SER A 302 -7.79 11.70 -15.14
C SER A 302 -8.76 10.52 -14.98
N PHE A 303 -8.29 9.39 -14.44
CA PHE A 303 -9.13 8.26 -14.08
C PHE A 303 -10.13 8.62 -12.98
N LEU A 304 -9.65 9.19 -11.87
CA LEU A 304 -10.50 9.58 -10.74
C LEU A 304 -11.56 10.61 -11.12
N GLN A 305 -11.18 11.63 -11.90
CA GLN A 305 -12.13 12.65 -12.38
C GLN A 305 -13.26 12.00 -13.19
N ARG A 306 -12.93 11.13 -14.14
CA ARG A 306 -13.93 10.41 -14.96
C ARG A 306 -14.86 9.55 -14.09
N MET A 307 -14.33 8.89 -13.06
CA MET A 307 -15.14 8.09 -12.14
C MET A 307 -16.06 8.98 -11.28
N GLN A 308 -15.59 10.15 -10.83
CA GLN A 308 -16.41 11.12 -10.11
C GLN A 308 -17.57 11.63 -10.98
N GLU A 309 -17.32 11.95 -12.25
CA GLU A 309 -18.34 12.37 -13.22
C GLU A 309 -19.41 11.27 -13.42
N GLN A 310 -18.99 10.02 -13.58
CA GLN A 310 -19.90 8.88 -13.78
C GLN A 310 -20.85 8.67 -12.61
N VAL A 311 -20.34 8.72 -11.37
CA VAL A 311 -21.20 8.44 -10.21
C VAL A 311 -22.01 9.66 -9.76
N THR A 312 -21.61 10.88 -10.15
CA THR A 312 -22.43 12.09 -9.91
C THR A 312 -23.53 12.27 -10.94
N GLY A 313 -23.59 11.43 -11.99
CA GLY A 313 -24.62 11.47 -13.01
C GLY A 313 -24.54 12.70 -13.92
N VAL A 314 -23.37 13.33 -14.01
CA VAL A 314 -23.14 14.43 -14.95
C VAL A 314 -22.92 13.83 -16.34
N GLU A 315 -24.03 13.50 -17.02
CA GLU A 315 -23.99 13.20 -18.45
C GLU A 315 -23.50 14.44 -19.19
N LYS A 316 -22.46 14.28 -20.01
CA LYS A 316 -22.02 15.33 -20.94
C LYS A 316 -23.17 15.61 -21.91
N LEU A 317 -23.88 16.72 -21.67
CA LEU A 317 -24.82 17.35 -22.61
C LEU A 317 -24.10 17.73 -23.92
#